data_AF-A0A349YGM0-F1
#
_entry.id   AF-A0A349YGM0-F1
#
_cell.length_a   1.000
_cell.length_b   1.000
_cell.length_c   1.000
_cell.angle_alpha   90.00
_cell.angle_beta   90.00
_cell.angle_gamma   90.00
#
_symmetry.space_group_name_H-M   'P 1'
#
loop_
_entity.id
_entity.type
_entity.pdbx_description
1 polymer ?
#
loop_
_entity_poly.entity_id
_entity_poly.type
_entity_poly.pdbx_seq_one_letter_code
_entity_poly.pdbx_strand_id
1 'polypeptide(L)'
;MNIKGLNFVKTCAASPEQYEVFDSIGEHVGYVRLRWGRLTCEYPDVGEEYIYVTRIGDGWTGEFESQEQRENHLNAIADKIIE
;
A
#
# COMPACT_ATOMS: atom_id res chain seq x y z
N MET A 1 10.79 0.58 1.83
CA MET A 1 10.91 1.62 0.78
C MET A 1 10.52 2.93 1.43
N ASN A 2 11.30 4.00 1.27
CA ASN A 2 10.93 5.31 1.82
C ASN A 2 10.21 6.14 0.76
N ILE A 3 9.01 6.64 1.08
CA ILE A 3 8.19 7.47 0.21
C ILE A 3 7.66 8.64 1.05
N LYS A 4 8.05 9.87 0.72
CA LYS A 4 7.58 11.09 1.41
C LYS A 4 7.74 11.05 2.94
N GLY A 5 8.82 10.43 3.42
CA GLY A 5 9.09 10.28 4.86
C GLY A 5 8.45 9.05 5.51
N LEU A 6 7.53 8.36 4.82
CA LEU A 6 6.93 7.11 5.28
C LEU A 6 7.78 5.91 4.86
N ASN A 7 7.90 4.92 5.73
CA ASN A 7 8.59 3.67 5.49
C ASN A 7 7.59 2.54 5.17
N PHE A 8 7.49 2.18 3.90
CA PHE A 8 6.72 1.04 3.42
C PHE A 8 7.56 -0.24 3.52
N VAL A 9 7.28 -1.07 4.53
CA VAL A 9 7.95 -2.35 4.77
C VAL A 9 7.15 -3.45 4.09
N LYS A 10 7.73 -4.05 3.05
CA LYS A 10 7.10 -5.16 2.33
C LYS A 10 7.07 -6.41 3.22
N THR A 11 5.89 -6.85 3.63
CA THR A 11 5.70 -7.99 4.54
C THR A 11 5.47 -9.31 3.80
N CYS A 12 4.99 -9.24 2.56
CA CYS A 12 4.87 -10.40 1.68
C CYS A 12 5.25 -10.01 0.25
N ALA A 13 6.09 -10.83 -0.39
CA ALA A 13 6.49 -10.69 -1.79
C ALA A 13 5.74 -11.58 -2.76
N ALA A 14 4.90 -12.49 -2.26
CA ALA A 14 4.03 -13.32 -3.07
C ALA A 14 2.67 -12.63 -3.26
N SER A 15 1.68 -13.34 -3.81
CA SER A 15 0.29 -12.90 -3.87
C SER A 15 -0.46 -13.29 -2.59
N PRO A 16 -0.79 -12.35 -1.68
CA PRO A 16 -0.88 -10.90 -1.90
C PRO A 16 0.39 -10.11 -1.57
N GLU A 17 0.77 -9.16 -2.42
CA GLU A 17 1.82 -8.19 -2.17
C GLU A 17 1.30 -7.18 -1.13
N GLN A 18 2.08 -7.01 -0.06
CA GLN A 18 1.63 -6.33 1.16
C GLN A 18 2.72 -5.45 1.75
N TYR A 19 2.28 -4.36 2.39
CA TYR A 19 3.16 -3.44 3.10
C TYR A 19 2.55 -3.01 4.43
N GLU A 20 3.37 -2.98 5.47
CA GLU A 20 3.14 -2.14 6.64
C GLU A 20 3.77 -0.78 6.39
N VAL A 21 3.11 0.29 6.81
CA VAL A 21 3.57 1.67 6.60
C VAL A 21 3.85 2.28 7.95
N PHE A 22 5.08 2.79 8.14
CA PHE A 22 5.49 3.46 9.36
C PHE A 22 5.84 4.92 9.08
N ASP A 23 5.58 5.79 10.04
CA ASP A 23 5.99 7.19 9.95
C ASP A 23 7.47 7.40 10.35
N SER A 24 7.88 8.66 10.48
CA SER A 24 9.26 9.03 10.82
C SER A 24 9.67 8.72 12.27
N ILE A 25 8.71 8.53 13.18
CA ILE A 25 8.98 8.17 14.59
C ILE A 25 8.81 6.67 14.83
N GLY A 26 8.35 5.92 13.82
CA GLY A 26 8.19 4.47 13.85
C GLY A 26 6.79 4.01 14.24
N GLU A 27 5.79 4.89 14.23
CA GLU A 27 4.39 4.53 14.45
C GLU A 27 3.79 3.89 13.20
N HIS A 28 2.96 2.86 13.37
CA HIS A 28 2.24 2.25 12.27
C HIS A 28 1.11 3.17 11.82
N VAL A 29 1.12 3.53 10.53
CA VAL A 29 0.24 4.53 9.91
C VAL A 29 -0.32 4.02 8.58
N GLY A 30 -0.45 2.71 8.45
CA GLY A 30 -1.29 2.12 7.44
C GLY A 30 -0.83 0.75 6.96
N TYR A 31 -1.77 0.02 6.38
CA TYR A 31 -1.54 -1.30 5.83
C TYR A 31 -1.99 -1.34 4.37
N VAL A 32 -1.09 -1.69 3.47
CA VAL A 32 -1.33 -1.77 2.03
C VAL A 32 -1.41 -3.23 1.60
N ARG A 33 -2.41 -3.56 0.78
CA ARG A 33 -2.61 -4.92 0.27
C ARG A 33 -3.12 -4.91 -1.16
N LEU A 34 -2.46 -5.68 -2.02
CA LEU A 34 -2.91 -5.99 -3.36
C LEU A 34 -3.35 -7.45 -3.45
N ARG A 35 -4.64 -7.69 -3.69
CA ARG A 35 -5.18 -9.06 -3.85
C ARG A 35 -6.39 -9.08 -4.77
N TRP A 36 -6.43 -10.02 -5.71
CA TRP A 36 -7.54 -10.19 -6.67
C TRP A 36 -7.80 -8.89 -7.46
N GLY A 37 -6.73 -8.24 -7.90
CA GLY A 37 -6.76 -6.95 -8.58
C GLY A 37 -7.26 -5.78 -7.72
N ARG A 38 -7.53 -5.98 -6.42
CA ARG A 38 -7.94 -4.90 -5.52
C ARG A 38 -6.73 -4.44 -4.71
N LEU A 39 -6.35 -3.18 -4.90
CA LEU A 39 -5.35 -2.49 -4.08
C LEU A 39 -6.07 -1.66 -3.02
N THR A 40 -5.71 -1.86 -1.76
CA THR A 40 -6.24 -1.09 -0.64
C THR A 40 -5.15 -0.55 0.26
N CYS A 41 -5.43 0.59 0.90
CA CYS A 41 -4.72 1.06 2.09
C CYS A 41 -5.74 1.26 3.22
N GLU A 42 -5.50 0.60 4.34
CA GLU A 42 -6.24 0.76 5.60
C GLU A 42 -5.43 1.68 6.52
N TYR A 43 -6.09 2.62 7.20
CA TYR A 43 -5.46 3.63 8.05
C TYR A 43 -6.27 3.86 9.34
N PRO A 44 -5.60 4.09 10.49
CA PRO A 44 -4.15 4.00 10.70
C PRO A 44 -3.65 2.55 10.79
N ASP A 45 -4.55 1.60 10.98
CA ASP A 45 -4.24 0.18 11.11
C ASP A 45 -5.27 -0.71 10.40
N VAL A 46 -5.01 -2.01 10.37
CA VAL A 46 -5.86 -3.04 9.77
C VAL A 46 -7.23 -3.07 10.45
N GLY A 47 -8.29 -3.04 9.64
CA GLY A 47 -9.69 -3.11 10.07
C GLY A 47 -10.35 -1.77 10.34
N GLU A 48 -9.61 -0.66 10.21
CA GLU A 48 -10.10 0.70 10.42
C GLU A 48 -10.69 1.28 9.13
N GLU A 49 -10.14 2.38 8.60
CA GLU A 49 -10.70 3.07 7.42
C GLU A 49 -9.91 2.78 6.14
N TYR A 50 -10.64 2.56 5.04
CA TYR A 50 -10.04 2.52 3.71
C TYR A 50 -9.83 3.93 3.13
N ILE A 51 -8.61 4.46 3.24
CA ILE A 51 -8.25 5.77 2.66
C ILE A 51 -7.84 5.68 1.17
N TYR A 52 -7.57 4.47 0.68
CA TYR A 52 -7.29 4.22 -0.73
C TYR A 52 -7.88 2.88 -1.16
N VAL A 53 -8.67 2.89 -2.23
CA VAL A 53 -9.24 1.68 -2.84
C VAL A 53 -9.25 1.85 -4.35
N THR A 54 -8.62 0.93 -5.07
CA THR A 54 -8.69 0.90 -6.53
C THR A 54 -8.62 -0.53 -7.06
N ARG A 55 -8.98 -0.70 -8.33
CA ARG A 55 -8.80 -1.95 -9.07
C ARG A 55 -7.68 -1.78 -10.09
N ILE A 56 -6.74 -2.73 -10.12
CA ILE A 56 -5.62 -2.78 -11.05
C ILE A 56 -5.46 -4.19 -11.62
N GLY A 57 -4.89 -4.28 -12.82
CA GLY A 57 -4.67 -5.53 -13.55
C GLY A 57 -5.96 -6.27 -13.92
N ASP A 58 -5.90 -7.60 -13.89
CA ASP A 58 -6.90 -8.51 -14.50
C ASP A 58 -7.92 -9.12 -13.53
N GLY A 59 -7.90 -8.71 -12.26
CA GLY A 59 -8.76 -9.27 -11.20
C GLY A 59 -8.19 -10.53 -10.52
N TRP A 60 -7.08 -11.07 -11.01
CA TRP A 60 -6.27 -12.10 -10.33
C TRP A 60 -4.95 -11.54 -9.82
N THR A 61 -4.55 -10.36 -10.29
CA THR A 61 -3.38 -9.60 -9.85
C THR A 61 -3.23 -9.61 -8.32
N GLY A 62 -2.13 -10.20 -7.86
CA GLY A 62 -1.75 -10.23 -6.45
C GLY A 62 -0.41 -9.55 -6.18
N GLU A 63 0.26 -9.03 -7.21
CA GLU A 63 1.47 -8.21 -7.13
C GLU A 63 1.43 -7.15 -8.22
N PHE A 64 2.18 -6.06 -8.07
CA PHE A 64 2.21 -5.00 -9.08
C PHE A 64 2.84 -5.51 -10.38
N GLU A 65 2.22 -5.18 -11.52
CA GLU A 65 2.64 -5.67 -12.85
C GLU A 65 3.93 -5.01 -13.34
N SER A 66 4.27 -3.83 -12.79
CA SER A 66 5.51 -3.13 -13.08
C SER A 66 5.98 -2.30 -11.88
N GLN A 67 7.27 -1.97 -11.86
CA GLN A 67 7.83 -1.06 -10.86
C GLN A 67 7.20 0.34 -10.95
N GLU A 68 6.90 0.82 -12.15
CA GLU A 68 6.22 2.10 -12.37
C GLU A 68 4.81 2.10 -11.78
N GLN A 69 4.02 1.03 -12.01
CA GLN A 69 2.69 0.88 -11.42
C GLN A 69 2.77 0.87 -9.88
N ARG A 70 3.73 0.12 -9.32
CA ARG A 70 4.00 0.09 -7.88
C ARG A 70 4.29 1.49 -7.34
N GLU A 71 5.24 2.20 -7.93
CA GLU A 71 5.65 3.53 -7.48
C GLU A 71 4.50 4.54 -7.55
N ASN A 72 3.75 4.56 -8.66
CA ASN A 72 2.62 5.47 -8.84
C ASN A 72 1.55 5.26 -7.76
N HIS A 73 1.17 4.02 -7.49
CA HIS A 73 0.14 3.73 -6.49
C HIS A 73 0.63 3.96 -5.05
N LEU A 74 1.85 3.53 -4.71
CA LEU A 74 2.38 3.75 -3.36
C LEU A 74 2.61 5.25 -3.08
N ASN A 75 2.98 6.05 -4.08
CA ASN A 75 3.06 7.51 -3.93
C ASN A 75 1.69 8.16 -3.69
N ALA A 76 0.65 7.70 -4.39
CA ALA A 76 -0.72 8.19 -4.20
C ALA A 76 -1.29 7.79 -2.83
N ILE A 77 -0.96 6.59 -2.34
CA ILE A 77 -1.28 6.17 -0.97
C ILE A 77 -0.55 7.05 0.04
N ALA A 78 0.74 7.32 -0.17
CA ALA A 78 1.49 8.22 0.72
C ALA A 78 0.90 9.63 0.77
N ASP A 79 0.41 10.18 -0.36
CA ASP A 79 -0.32 11.46 -0.35
C ASP A 79 -1.56 11.41 0.55
N LYS A 80 -2.29 10.31 0.54
CA LYS A 80 -3.50 10.13 1.35
C LYS A 80 -3.24 9.98 2.84
N ILE A 81 -2.09 9.44 3.22
CA ILE A 81 -1.68 9.30 4.63
C ILE A 81 -1.25 10.65 5.23
N ILE A 82 -0.71 11.54 4.39
CA ILE A 82 -0.12 12.83 4.82
C ILE A 82 -1.13 14.00 4.72
N GLU A 83 -2.26 13.81 4.04
CA GLU A 83 -3.38 14.77 3.92
C GLU A 83 -3.98 15.13 5.28
#